data_AF-A0A6M1YUD5-F1
#
_entry.id   AF-A0A6M1YUD5-F1
#
_cell.length_a   1.000
_cell.length_b   1.000
_cell.length_c   1.000
_cell.angle_alpha   90.00
_cell.angle_beta   90.00
_cell.angle_gamma   90.00
#
_symmetry.space_group_name_H-M   'P 1'
#
loop_
_entity.id
_entity.type
_entity.pdbx_description
1 polymer ?
#
loop_
_entity_poly.entity_id
_entity_poly.type
_entity_poly.pdbx_seq_one_letter_code
_entity_poly.pdbx_strand_id
1 'polypeptide(L)'
;LIGVVEYVGYNKSRVRLITDAGLIPSVRALRGGNQDKTLLNTIESLKDQIYSRDNLFSKSDDKQNLLNVLFELKDKLSGTDEGKYLAKGEIFGSAQPLWRSRGSKLKGVGFNYDYADEEGNPRDLRSGKLINDKSIGAKAEPLLQKGDLLETTGMDGIFPKGLQVAIVSKVNDLDDGDFAYDIEAKPTCSNLNELEVVLVLPPIGFDQNYQ
;
A
#
# COMPACT_ATOMS: atom_id res chain seq x y z
N LEU A 1 3.29 0.25 -9.33
CA LEU A 1 3.40 -1.15 -9.80
C LEU A 1 4.81 -1.61 -9.53
N ILE A 2 4.99 -2.78 -8.91
CA ILE A 2 6.32 -3.36 -8.67
C ILE A 2 6.41 -4.73 -9.33
N GLY A 3 7.63 -5.15 -9.66
CA GLY A 3 7.93 -6.41 -10.29
C GLY A 3 9.43 -6.71 -10.27
N VAL A 4 9.79 -7.93 -10.65
CA VAL A 4 11.15 -8.43 -10.70
C VAL A 4 11.55 -8.67 -12.15
N VAL A 5 12.70 -8.16 -12.56
CA VAL A 5 13.28 -8.47 -13.86
C VAL A 5 13.97 -9.83 -13.76
N GLU A 6 13.38 -10.86 -14.37
CA GLU A 6 13.89 -12.23 -14.28
C GLU A 6 14.95 -12.53 -15.34
N TYR A 7 14.85 -11.86 -16.48
CA TYR A 7 15.74 -12.05 -17.62
C TYR A 7 15.88 -10.75 -18.38
N VAL A 8 17.12 -10.40 -18.71
CA VAL A 8 17.45 -9.27 -19.58
C VAL A 8 18.08 -9.83 -20.85
N GLY A 9 17.35 -9.76 -21.96
CA GLY A 9 17.88 -10.05 -23.29
C GLY A 9 18.22 -8.76 -24.04
N TYR A 10 18.82 -8.90 -25.23
CA TYR A 10 19.25 -7.76 -26.05
C TYR A 10 18.16 -6.72 -26.34
N ASN A 11 16.95 -7.19 -26.69
CA ASN A 11 15.83 -6.33 -27.11
C ASN A 11 14.58 -6.49 -26.23
N LYS A 12 14.60 -7.39 -25.26
CA LYS A 12 13.45 -7.69 -24.41
C LYS A 12 13.88 -8.21 -23.06
N SER A 13 13.13 -7.82 -22.05
CA SER A 13 13.26 -8.35 -20.69
C SER A 13 11.99 -9.11 -20.31
N ARG A 14 12.15 -10.16 -19.50
CA ARG A 14 11.03 -10.82 -18.84
C ARG A 14 10.88 -10.21 -17.45
N VAL A 15 9.69 -9.68 -17.17
CA VAL A 15 9.36 -9.08 -15.88
C VAL A 15 8.21 -9.85 -15.27
N ARG A 16 8.36 -10.26 -14.02
CA ARG A 16 7.28 -10.81 -13.20
C ARG A 16 6.69 -9.68 -12.37
N LEU A 17 5.39 -9.42 -12.52
CA LEU A 17 4.69 -8.36 -11.83
C LEU A 17 4.04 -8.87 -10.55
N ILE A 18 3.72 -7.99 -9.61
CA ILE A 18 3.03 -8.39 -8.38
C ILE A 18 1.65 -9.02 -8.60
N THR A 19 1.05 -8.76 -9.76
CA THR A 19 -0.20 -9.40 -10.17
C THR A 19 -0.02 -10.86 -10.57
N ASP A 20 1.21 -11.34 -10.73
CA ASP A 20 1.51 -12.74 -11.01
C ASP A 20 1.54 -13.55 -9.70
N ALA A 21 0.98 -14.76 -9.73
CA ALA A 21 0.93 -15.63 -8.54
C ALA A 21 2.32 -16.07 -8.02
N GLY A 22 3.35 -16.02 -8.86
CA GLY A 22 4.70 -16.46 -8.51
C GLY A 22 5.54 -15.38 -7.81
N LEU A 23 5.00 -14.20 -7.56
CA LEU A 23 5.71 -13.12 -6.85
C LEU A 23 4.96 -12.81 -5.55
N ILE A 24 5.62 -13.07 -4.42
CA ILE A 24 5.03 -13.01 -3.08
C ILE A 24 5.86 -12.03 -2.24
N PRO A 25 5.67 -10.71 -2.41
CA PRO A 25 6.37 -9.73 -1.59
C PRO A 25 5.89 -9.75 -0.13
N SER A 26 6.83 -9.56 0.78
CA SER A 26 6.53 -9.29 2.19
C SER A 26 6.14 -7.83 2.36
N VAL A 27 4.95 -7.60 2.93
CA VAL A 27 4.37 -6.26 3.07
C VAL A 27 3.97 -5.96 4.50
N ARG A 28 3.83 -4.67 4.77
CA ARG A 28 3.32 -4.14 6.04
C ARG A 28 2.19 -3.17 5.78
N ALA A 29 1.21 -3.18 6.68
CA ALA A 29 0.07 -2.28 6.66
C ALA A 29 0.38 -0.97 7.39
N LEU A 30 0.09 0.12 6.69
CA LEU A 30 0.28 1.50 7.11
C LEU A 30 -1.07 2.20 7.20
N ARG A 31 -1.20 3.02 8.23
CA ARG A 31 -2.37 3.89 8.42
C ARG A 31 -1.95 5.31 8.78
N GLY A 32 -2.52 6.28 8.07
CA GLY A 32 -2.20 7.71 8.25
C GLY A 32 -0.78 8.06 7.80
N GLY A 33 -0.22 9.15 8.34
CA GLY A 33 1.17 9.58 8.11
C GLY A 33 1.55 9.65 6.64
N ASN A 34 2.32 8.68 6.12
CA ASN A 34 2.71 8.61 4.71
C ASN A 34 1.52 8.56 3.75
N GLN A 35 0.41 7.94 4.16
CA GLN A 35 -0.82 7.92 3.39
C GLN A 35 -1.41 9.34 3.26
N ASP A 36 -1.43 10.10 4.36
CA ASP A 36 -1.95 11.47 4.39
C ASP A 36 -1.05 12.42 3.59
N LYS A 37 0.27 12.27 3.70
CA LYS A 37 1.26 13.00 2.88
C LYS A 37 1.04 12.76 1.39
N THR A 38 0.81 11.51 1.00
CA THR A 38 0.55 11.15 -0.40
C THR A 38 -0.75 11.80 -0.89
N LEU A 39 -1.80 11.78 -0.06
CA LEU A 39 -3.08 12.41 -0.38
C LEU A 39 -2.94 13.94 -0.48
N LEU A 40 -2.21 14.58 0.44
CA LEU A 40 -1.91 16.01 0.42
C LEU A 40 -1.22 16.43 -0.88
N ASN A 41 -0.18 15.70 -1.29
CA ASN A 41 0.52 15.96 -2.56
C ASN A 41 -0.39 15.81 -3.78
N THR A 42 -1.31 14.83 -3.72
CA THR A 42 -2.31 14.61 -4.78
C THR A 42 -3.31 15.75 -4.83
N ILE A 43 -3.78 16.24 -3.68
CA ILE A 43 -4.70 17.38 -3.57
C ILE A 43 -4.05 18.65 -4.15
N GLU A 44 -2.79 18.94 -3.81
CA GLU A 44 -2.10 20.11 -4.36
C GLU A 44 -1.90 20.00 -5.87
N SER A 45 -1.45 18.84 -6.35
CA SER A 45 -1.30 18.60 -7.80
C SER A 45 -2.63 18.76 -8.55
N LEU A 46 -3.72 18.25 -7.97
CA LEU A 46 -5.06 18.41 -8.54
C LEU A 46 -5.52 19.87 -8.56
N LYS A 47 -5.25 20.62 -7.49
CA LYS A 47 -5.55 22.06 -7.43
C LYS A 47 -4.82 22.82 -8.52
N ASP A 48 -3.52 22.58 -8.71
CA ASP A 48 -2.72 23.23 -9.76
C ASP A 48 -3.26 22.91 -11.17
N GLN A 49 -3.70 21.67 -11.39
CA GLN A 49 -4.35 21.27 -12.63
C GLN A 49 -5.72 21.94 -12.83
N ILE A 50 -6.49 22.15 -11.76
CA ILE A 50 -7.77 22.87 -11.81
C ILE A 50 -7.56 24.37 -12.06
N TYR A 51 -6.53 24.97 -11.47
CA TYR A 51 -6.20 26.38 -11.68
C TYR A 51 -5.78 26.65 -13.11
N SER A 52 -4.97 25.77 -13.70
CA SER A 52 -4.42 25.91 -15.05
C SER A 52 -5.40 25.59 -16.19
N ARG A 53 -6.58 25.03 -15.90
CA ARG A 53 -7.55 24.60 -16.91
C ARG A 53 -8.90 25.30 -16.74
N ASP A 54 -9.21 26.21 -17.66
CA ASP A 54 -10.46 26.99 -17.62
C ASP A 54 -11.67 26.24 -18.20
N ASN A 55 -11.45 25.12 -18.88
CA ASN A 55 -12.49 24.36 -19.57
C ASN A 55 -13.10 23.22 -18.75
N LEU A 56 -12.67 23.03 -17.50
CA LEU A 56 -13.13 21.92 -16.66
C LEU A 56 -14.52 22.16 -16.04
N PHE A 57 -14.92 23.42 -15.89
CA PHE A 57 -16.16 23.80 -15.20
C PHE A 57 -17.01 24.69 -16.10
N SER A 58 -18.28 24.35 -16.23
CA SER A 58 -19.26 25.17 -16.97
C SER A 58 -19.68 26.42 -16.19
N LYS A 59 -19.51 26.42 -14.87
CA LYS A 59 -19.85 27.53 -13.96
C LYS A 59 -18.67 27.85 -13.05
N SER A 60 -18.40 29.14 -12.85
CA SER A 60 -17.33 29.59 -11.96
C SER A 60 -17.57 29.20 -10.50
N ASP A 61 -18.84 29.18 -10.06
CA ASP A 61 -19.20 28.84 -8.68
C ASP A 61 -18.83 27.39 -8.33
N ASP A 62 -18.99 26.45 -9.28
CA ASP A 62 -18.63 25.03 -9.07
C ASP A 62 -17.11 24.86 -8.87
N LYS A 63 -16.31 25.63 -9.62
CA LYS A 63 -14.84 25.66 -9.47
C LYS A 63 -14.46 26.15 -8.08
N GLN A 64 -15.06 27.25 -7.61
CA GLN A 64 -14.76 27.80 -6.29
C GLN A 64 -15.21 26.86 -5.15
N ASN A 65 -16.39 26.26 -5.28
CA ASN A 65 -16.89 25.32 -4.29
C ASN A 65 -15.97 24.10 -4.14
N LEU A 66 -15.50 23.51 -5.24
CA LEU A 66 -14.56 22.40 -5.19
C LEU A 66 -13.23 22.81 -4.53
N LEU A 67 -12.68 23.97 -4.90
CA LEU A 67 -11.43 24.46 -4.33
C LEU A 67 -11.53 24.68 -2.81
N ASN A 68 -12.66 25.20 -2.33
CA ASN A 68 -12.91 25.36 -0.89
C ASN A 68 -12.94 24.00 -0.18
N VAL A 69 -13.62 23.00 -0.74
CA VAL A 69 -13.64 21.63 -0.18
C VAL A 69 -12.23 21.02 -0.15
N LEU A 70 -11.44 21.20 -1.22
CA LEU A 70 -10.05 20.71 -1.25
C LEU A 70 -9.16 21.41 -0.22
N PHE A 71 -9.40 22.69 0.03
CA PHE A 71 -8.70 23.44 1.09
C PHE A 71 -9.03 22.92 2.48
N GLU A 72 -10.32 22.72 2.79
CA GLU A 72 -10.74 22.13 4.07
C GLU A 72 -10.17 20.72 4.31
N LEU A 73 -10.09 19.91 3.25
CA LEU A 73 -9.47 18.58 3.31
C LEU A 73 -7.97 18.68 3.60
N LYS A 74 -7.27 19.61 2.94
CA LYS A 74 -5.85 19.86 3.19
C LYS A 74 -5.60 20.24 4.65
N ASP A 75 -6.39 21.16 5.19
CA ASP A 75 -6.24 21.62 6.58
C ASP A 75 -6.44 20.47 7.57
N LYS A 76 -7.43 19.60 7.34
CA LYS A 76 -7.67 18.40 8.17
C LYS A 76 -6.54 17.38 8.13
N LEU A 77 -5.85 17.27 6.99
CA LEU A 77 -4.73 16.33 6.80
C LEU A 77 -3.38 16.88 7.29
N SER A 78 -3.24 18.20 7.43
CA SER A 78 -1.96 18.85 7.78
C SER A 78 -1.54 18.66 9.25
N GLY A 79 -2.41 18.08 10.09
CA GLY A 79 -2.17 17.86 11.52
C GLY A 79 -2.08 16.38 11.93
N THR A 80 -1.86 15.45 11.00
CA THR A 80 -1.87 14.01 11.33
C THR A 80 -0.53 13.52 11.90
N ASP A 81 -0.63 12.61 12.87
CA ASP A 81 0.47 11.94 13.58
C ASP A 81 1.43 11.20 12.64
N GLU A 82 2.60 10.83 13.17
CA GLU A 82 3.48 9.83 12.55
C GLU A 82 2.65 8.56 12.25
N GLY A 83 2.68 8.13 10.98
CA GLY A 83 1.86 7.02 10.49
C GLY A 83 2.13 5.74 11.27
N LYS A 84 1.12 4.88 11.38
CA LYS A 84 1.21 3.66 12.18
C LYS A 84 1.47 2.44 11.33
N TYR A 85 2.37 1.61 11.83
CA TYR A 85 2.67 0.27 11.33
C TYR A 85 1.93 -0.76 12.18
N LEU A 86 1.00 -1.50 11.58
CA LEU A 86 -0.01 -2.23 12.35
C LEU A 86 -0.04 -3.74 12.12
N ALA A 87 0.36 -4.21 10.93
CA ALA A 87 0.39 -5.64 10.62
C ALA A 87 1.42 -5.94 9.54
N LYS A 88 1.99 -7.14 9.55
CA LYS A 88 2.86 -7.65 8.49
C LYS A 88 2.26 -8.93 7.91
N GLY A 89 2.39 -9.11 6.62
CA GLY A 89 1.98 -10.33 5.95
C GLY A 89 2.59 -10.41 4.56
N GLU A 90 2.01 -11.27 3.75
CA GLU A 90 2.42 -11.47 2.36
C GLU A 90 1.27 -11.12 1.44
N ILE A 91 1.59 -10.67 0.23
CA ILE A 91 0.60 -10.36 -0.78
C ILE A 91 1.02 -10.96 -2.12
N PHE A 92 0.06 -11.48 -2.88
CA PHE A 92 0.34 -12.10 -4.16
C PHE A 92 -0.84 -11.94 -5.12
N GLY A 93 -0.50 -12.04 -6.39
CA GLY A 93 -1.44 -11.95 -7.49
C GLY A 93 -2.23 -13.23 -7.75
N SER A 94 -2.84 -13.30 -8.93
CA SER A 94 -3.64 -14.45 -9.35
C SER A 94 -2.96 -15.13 -10.54
N ALA A 95 -3.01 -16.46 -10.58
CA ALA A 95 -2.55 -17.23 -11.74
C ALA A 95 -3.57 -17.18 -12.91
N GLN A 96 -4.66 -16.43 -12.77
CA GLN A 96 -5.67 -16.30 -13.82
C GLN A 96 -5.12 -15.49 -15.00
N PRO A 97 -5.39 -15.93 -16.25
CA PRO A 97 -4.88 -15.22 -17.42
C PRO A 97 -5.36 -13.76 -17.49
N LEU A 98 -4.43 -12.84 -17.73
CA LEU A 98 -4.63 -11.38 -17.80
C LEU A 98 -5.80 -10.94 -18.72
N TRP A 99 -6.18 -11.75 -19.71
CA TRP A 99 -7.24 -11.45 -20.68
C TRP A 99 -8.66 -11.70 -20.18
N ARG A 100 -8.85 -12.36 -19.02
CA ARG A 100 -10.17 -12.48 -18.38
C ARG A 100 -10.26 -11.46 -17.26
N SER A 101 -10.76 -10.28 -17.61
CA SER A 101 -10.97 -9.09 -16.78
C SER A 101 -11.80 -9.31 -15.51
N ARG A 102 -11.30 -10.07 -14.54
CA ARG A 102 -11.65 -9.88 -13.14
C ARG A 102 -10.51 -9.04 -12.58
N GLY A 103 -10.84 -7.83 -12.14
CA GLY A 103 -9.87 -6.79 -11.79
C GLY A 103 -8.70 -7.31 -10.97
N SER A 104 -7.58 -6.60 -11.03
CA SER A 104 -6.29 -6.92 -10.42
C SER A 104 -6.33 -6.96 -8.89
N LYS A 105 -7.24 -7.72 -8.28
CA LYS A 105 -7.28 -7.93 -6.85
C LYS A 105 -6.12 -8.83 -6.46
N LEU A 106 -5.39 -8.39 -5.46
CA LEU A 106 -4.35 -9.17 -4.82
C LEU A 106 -4.95 -9.86 -3.61
N LYS A 107 -4.44 -11.05 -3.31
CA LYS A 107 -4.74 -11.77 -2.07
C LYS A 107 -3.59 -11.55 -1.09
N GLY A 108 -3.92 -11.28 0.15
CA GLY A 108 -2.95 -11.20 1.23
C GLY A 108 -3.25 -12.21 2.32
N VAL A 109 -2.19 -12.77 2.91
CA VAL A 109 -2.28 -13.80 3.95
C VAL A 109 -1.26 -13.53 5.05
N GLY A 110 -1.50 -14.12 6.22
CA GLY A 110 -0.52 -14.10 7.30
C GLY A 110 -0.36 -12.75 7.98
N PHE A 111 -1.36 -11.86 7.89
CA PHE A 111 -1.29 -10.55 8.52
C PHE A 111 -1.46 -10.60 10.04
N ASN A 112 -0.39 -10.34 10.79
CA ASN A 112 -0.41 -10.23 12.25
C ASN A 112 0.62 -9.22 12.77
N TYR A 113 0.67 -9.04 14.10
CA TYR A 113 1.71 -8.24 14.74
C TYR A 113 2.03 -8.73 16.16
N ASP A 114 2.21 -10.05 16.29
CA ASP A 114 2.36 -10.70 17.59
C ASP A 114 3.72 -10.45 18.25
N TYR A 115 4.71 -10.00 17.46
CA TYR A 115 6.07 -9.77 17.91
C TYR A 115 6.47 -8.31 17.68
N ALA A 116 7.13 -7.73 18.69
CA ALA A 116 7.69 -6.39 18.62
C ALA A 116 8.76 -6.32 17.52
N ASP A 117 8.93 -5.14 16.95
CA ASP A 117 10.06 -4.82 16.09
C ASP A 117 10.45 -3.34 16.21
N GLU A 118 11.33 -2.86 15.32
CA GLU A 118 11.81 -1.47 15.28
C GLU A 118 10.70 -0.42 15.10
N GLU A 119 9.50 -0.84 14.71
CA GLU A 119 8.40 0.01 14.22
C GLU A 119 7.20 -0.03 15.15
N GLY A 120 7.23 -0.90 16.17
CA GLY A 120 6.19 -0.93 17.18
C GLY A 120 6.22 -2.12 18.12
N ASN A 121 5.37 -1.98 19.15
CA ASN A 121 5.11 -2.98 20.17
C ASN A 121 4.12 -4.05 19.66
N PRO A 122 4.17 -5.27 20.21
CA PRO A 122 3.33 -6.37 19.77
C PRO A 122 1.87 -6.12 20.16
N ARG A 123 0.96 -6.54 19.29
CA ARG A 123 -0.48 -6.36 19.42
C ARG A 123 -1.20 -7.70 19.35
N ASP A 124 -2.20 -7.84 20.20
CA ASP A 124 -3.11 -8.97 20.16
C ASP A 124 -3.96 -8.92 18.89
N LEU A 125 -4.00 -10.03 18.16
CA LEU A 125 -4.64 -10.15 16.86
C LEU A 125 -6.12 -9.73 16.87
N ARG A 126 -6.90 -10.17 17.88
CA ARG A 126 -8.35 -9.99 17.90
C ARG A 126 -8.77 -8.66 18.51
N SER A 127 -8.09 -8.23 19.57
CA SER A 127 -8.44 -7.01 20.28
C SER A 127 -7.69 -5.77 19.77
N GLY A 128 -6.58 -5.94 19.05
CA GLY A 128 -5.72 -4.86 18.59
C GLY A 128 -5.00 -4.10 19.71
N LYS A 129 -5.12 -4.58 20.94
CA LYS A 129 -4.46 -4.01 22.13
C LYS A 129 -3.02 -4.47 22.19
N LEU A 130 -2.19 -3.67 22.84
CA LEU A 130 -0.81 -4.07 23.13
C LEU A 130 -0.81 -5.26 24.10
N ILE A 131 -0.04 -6.30 23.79
CA ILE A 131 -0.02 -7.56 24.58
C ILE A 131 0.38 -7.32 26.04
N ASN A 132 1.20 -6.31 26.31
CA ASN A 132 1.72 -5.98 27.64
C ASN A 132 1.00 -4.82 28.34
N ASP A 133 -0.04 -4.23 27.72
CA ASP A 133 -0.72 -3.08 28.29
C ASP A 133 -1.87 -3.51 29.21
N LYS A 134 -1.63 -3.36 30.52
CA LYS A 134 -2.61 -3.64 31.58
C LYS A 134 -3.55 -2.46 31.86
N SER A 135 -3.48 -1.37 31.08
CA SER A 135 -4.34 -0.21 31.32
C SER A 135 -5.80 -0.53 30.98
N ILE A 136 -6.66 -0.40 31.99
CA ILE A 136 -8.09 -0.58 31.89
C ILE A 136 -8.63 0.57 31.04
N GLY A 137 -9.07 0.28 29.81
CA GLY A 137 -9.63 1.28 28.88
C GLY A 137 -8.73 1.68 27.72
N ALA A 138 -7.58 1.00 27.50
CA ALA A 138 -6.76 1.22 26.31
C ALA A 138 -7.61 1.14 25.02
N LYS A 139 -7.50 2.17 24.18
CA LYS A 139 -8.22 2.27 22.91
C LYS A 139 -7.74 1.15 21.98
N ALA A 140 -8.59 0.15 21.77
CA ALA A 140 -8.37 -0.91 20.81
C ALA A 140 -8.28 -0.33 19.40
N GLU A 141 -7.21 -0.63 18.69
CA GLU A 141 -7.03 -0.23 17.29
C GLU A 141 -6.81 -1.49 16.45
N PRO A 142 -7.67 -1.80 15.48
CA PRO A 142 -7.55 -3.02 14.70
C PRO A 142 -6.25 -3.01 13.89
N LEU A 143 -5.60 -4.17 13.84
CA LEU A 143 -4.33 -4.39 13.09
C LEU A 143 -4.49 -4.09 11.60
N LEU A 144 -5.68 -4.37 11.05
CA LEU A 144 -6.01 -4.14 9.65
C LEU A 144 -7.40 -3.54 9.51
N GLN A 145 -7.55 -2.64 8.55
CA GLN A 145 -8.85 -2.15 8.10
C GLN A 145 -8.82 -1.84 6.60
N LYS A 146 -10.01 -1.73 6.01
CA LYS A 146 -10.16 -1.25 4.64
C LYS A 146 -9.58 0.16 4.51
N GLY A 147 -8.76 0.37 3.48
CA GLY A 147 -8.09 1.63 3.22
C GLY A 147 -6.65 1.69 3.71
N ASP A 148 -6.18 0.73 4.52
CA ASP A 148 -4.76 0.68 4.91
C ASP A 148 -3.88 0.51 3.66
N LEU A 149 -2.75 1.23 3.64
CA LEU A 149 -1.76 1.18 2.57
C LEU A 149 -0.79 0.03 2.86
N LEU A 150 -0.44 -0.76 1.86
CA LEU A 150 0.55 -1.82 1.95
C LEU A 150 1.85 -1.36 1.33
N GLU A 151 2.96 -1.46 2.07
CA GLU A 151 4.30 -1.22 1.56
C GLU A 151 5.20 -2.44 1.74
N THR A 152 6.24 -2.56 0.91
CA THR A 152 7.24 -3.61 1.05
C THR A 152 8.06 -3.45 2.33
N THR A 153 8.30 -4.54 3.05
CA THR A 153 9.16 -4.55 4.25
C THR A 153 10.64 -4.73 3.92
N GLY A 154 10.93 -5.33 2.77
CA GLY A 154 12.26 -5.78 2.38
C GLY A 154 12.77 -7.03 3.08
N MET A 155 11.90 -7.73 3.81
CA MET A 155 12.23 -9.01 4.45
C MET A 155 12.19 -10.20 3.49
N ASP A 156 11.67 -10.01 2.26
CA ASP A 156 11.67 -11.02 1.20
C ASP A 156 13.01 -11.16 0.47
N GLY A 157 13.96 -10.23 0.70
CA GLY A 157 15.24 -10.19 0.01
C GLY A 157 15.16 -9.80 -1.47
N ILE A 158 13.97 -9.38 -1.94
CA ILE A 158 13.69 -9.04 -3.34
C ILE A 158 13.47 -7.54 -3.48
N PHE A 159 12.59 -6.97 -2.67
CA PHE A 159 12.20 -5.57 -2.77
C PHE A 159 12.86 -4.73 -1.66
N PRO A 160 13.21 -3.46 -1.93
CA PRO A 160 13.59 -2.54 -0.86
C PRO A 160 12.37 -2.22 0.00
N LYS A 161 12.62 -1.82 1.25
CA LYS A 161 11.57 -1.31 2.14
C LYS A 161 10.94 -0.03 1.59
N GLY A 162 9.63 0.13 1.76
CA GLY A 162 8.90 1.40 1.53
C GLY A 162 8.29 1.58 0.14
N LEU A 163 8.27 0.55 -0.72
CA LEU A 163 7.56 0.63 -2.00
C LEU A 163 6.06 0.44 -1.77
N GLN A 164 5.25 1.41 -2.22
CA GLN A 164 3.80 1.33 -2.10
C GLN A 164 3.20 0.34 -3.09
N VAL A 165 2.51 -0.67 -2.57
CA VAL A 165 2.13 -1.85 -3.32
C VAL A 165 0.63 -1.87 -3.64
N ALA A 166 -0.19 -1.78 -2.60
CA ALA A 166 -1.63 -1.97 -2.71
C ALA A 166 -2.36 -1.30 -1.54
N ILE A 167 -3.68 -1.18 -1.67
CA ILE A 167 -4.59 -0.65 -0.64
C ILE A 167 -5.54 -1.77 -0.24
N VAL A 168 -5.66 -2.02 1.06
CA VAL A 168 -6.57 -3.03 1.60
C VAL A 168 -8.00 -2.69 1.19
N SER A 169 -8.65 -3.63 0.52
CA SER A 169 -10.01 -3.47 0.00
C SER A 169 -11.05 -4.24 0.80
N LYS A 170 -10.63 -5.34 1.44
CA LYS A 170 -11.41 -6.19 2.34
C LYS A 170 -10.47 -6.87 3.32
N VAL A 171 -10.90 -6.99 4.58
CA VAL A 171 -10.28 -7.85 5.60
C VAL A 171 -11.27 -8.99 5.84
N ASN A 172 -10.81 -10.24 5.83
CA ASN A 172 -11.66 -11.39 6.15
C ASN A 172 -11.80 -11.51 7.67
N ASP A 173 -12.94 -12.06 8.10
CA ASP A 173 -13.16 -12.35 9.51
C ASP A 173 -12.22 -13.47 9.97
N LEU A 174 -11.84 -13.45 11.25
CA LEU A 174 -11.02 -14.50 11.86
C LEU A 174 -11.92 -15.62 12.36
N ASP A 175 -11.67 -16.84 11.91
CA ASP A 175 -12.28 -18.06 12.41
C ASP A 175 -11.57 -18.56 13.69
N ASP A 176 -12.16 -19.55 14.35
CA ASP A 176 -11.56 -20.18 15.53
C ASP A 176 -10.29 -20.95 15.15
N GLY A 177 -9.17 -20.61 15.82
CA GLY A 177 -7.86 -21.19 15.54
C GLY A 177 -6.98 -20.34 14.61
N ASP A 178 -7.50 -19.28 14.02
CA ASP A 178 -6.71 -18.36 13.20
C ASP A 178 -5.69 -17.58 14.04
N PHE A 179 -4.47 -17.49 13.50
CA PHE A 179 -3.34 -16.76 14.06
C PHE A 179 -2.91 -15.55 13.21
N ALA A 180 -3.65 -15.26 12.14
CA ALA A 180 -3.40 -14.13 11.26
C ALA A 180 -4.64 -13.79 10.41
N TYR A 181 -4.72 -12.56 9.90
CA TYR A 181 -5.74 -12.13 8.97
C TYR A 181 -5.39 -12.46 7.51
N ASP A 182 -6.42 -12.80 6.75
CA ASP A 182 -6.41 -12.79 5.30
C ASP A 182 -7.12 -11.55 4.76
N ILE A 183 -6.63 -11.00 3.64
CA ILE A 183 -7.15 -9.78 3.04
C ILE A 183 -7.32 -9.88 1.52
N GLU A 184 -8.15 -9.01 0.97
CA GLU A 184 -8.10 -8.64 -0.45
C GLU A 184 -7.60 -7.20 -0.57
N ALA A 185 -6.70 -6.93 -1.52
CA ALA A 185 -6.18 -5.59 -1.77
C ALA A 185 -6.22 -5.21 -3.24
N LYS A 186 -6.22 -3.90 -3.51
CA LYS A 186 -6.15 -3.33 -4.86
C LYS A 186 -4.76 -2.71 -5.06
N PRO A 187 -4.02 -3.05 -6.13
CA PRO A 187 -2.76 -2.40 -6.48
C PRO A 187 -2.91 -0.89 -6.50
N THR A 188 -1.86 -0.17 -6.07
CA THR A 188 -1.80 1.29 -6.15
C THR A 188 -1.74 1.80 -7.59
N CYS A 189 -1.34 0.94 -8.54
CA CYS A 189 -1.37 1.25 -9.96
C CYS A 189 -2.78 1.11 -10.51
N SER A 190 -3.31 2.21 -11.07
CA SER A 190 -4.66 2.29 -11.64
C SER A 190 -4.81 1.60 -12.99
N ASN A 191 -3.83 1.73 -13.89
CA ASN A 191 -3.89 1.14 -15.24
C ASN A 191 -2.57 0.47 -15.63
N LEU A 192 -2.58 -0.86 -15.66
CA LEU A 192 -1.42 -1.70 -16.03
C LEU A 192 -1.16 -1.73 -17.54
N ASN A 193 -2.17 -1.43 -18.36
CA ASN A 193 -2.07 -1.54 -19.81
C ASN A 193 -1.50 -0.26 -20.47
N GLU A 194 -1.37 0.82 -19.71
CA GLU A 194 -0.91 2.13 -20.17
C GLU A 194 0.41 2.53 -19.50
N LEU A 195 1.27 1.55 -19.20
CA LEU A 195 2.59 1.81 -18.63
C LEU A 195 3.54 2.38 -19.69
N GLU A 196 3.89 3.65 -19.57
CA GLU A 196 4.84 4.31 -20.46
C GLU A 196 6.27 4.32 -19.91
N VAL A 197 6.42 4.50 -18.60
CA VAL A 197 7.72 4.65 -17.93
C VAL A 197 7.84 3.66 -16.79
N VAL A 198 8.97 2.95 -16.74
CA VAL A 198 9.33 2.04 -15.66
C VAL A 198 10.68 2.42 -15.07
N LEU A 199 10.80 2.33 -13.75
CA LEU A 199 12.06 2.50 -13.03
C LEU A 199 12.58 1.12 -12.63
N VAL A 200 13.77 0.76 -13.11
CA VAL A 200 14.45 -0.47 -12.70
C VAL A 200 15.35 -0.14 -11.51
N LEU A 201 15.06 -0.74 -10.37
CA LEU A 201 15.89 -0.61 -9.17
C LEU A 201 17.06 -1.60 -9.22
N PRO A 202 18.26 -1.20 -8.77
CA PRO A 202 19.38 -2.12 -8.66
C PRO A 202 19.12 -3.18 -7.57
N PRO A 203 19.78 -4.35 -7.67
CA PRO A 203 19.71 -5.37 -6.62
C PRO A 203 20.26 -4.85 -5.29
N ILE A 204 19.60 -5.19 -4.19
CA ILE A 204 20.02 -4.83 -2.84
C ILE A 204 21.14 -5.79 -2.42
N GLY A 205 22.26 -5.24 -1.94
CA GLY A 205 23.39 -6.04 -1.45
C GLY A 205 24.30 -6.63 -2.54
N PHE A 206 24.18 -6.18 -3.79
CA PHE A 206 25.14 -6.54 -4.84
C PHE A 206 26.45 -5.77 -4.64
N ASP A 207 27.46 -6.42 -4.08
CA ASP A 207 28.83 -5.93 -4.05
C ASP A 207 29.58 -6.48 -5.28
N GLN A 208 29.98 -5.58 -6.18
CA GLN A 208 30.76 -5.94 -7.37
C GLN A 208 32.11 -6.60 -7.02
N ASN A 209 32.59 -6.47 -5.78
CA ASN A 209 33.87 -6.99 -5.33
C ASN A 209 33.81 -8.43 -4.78
N TYR A 210 32.63 -9.04 -4.69
CA TYR A 210 32.44 -10.45 -4.30
C TYR A 210 32.22 -11.35 -5.53
N GLN A 211 33.15 -11.31 -6.49
CA GLN A 211 33.27 -12.30 -7.59
C GLN A 211 34.56 -13.09 -7.49
#